data_AF-A0A7J7QTI8-F1
#
_entry.id   AF-A0A7J7QTI8-F1
#
_cell.length_a   1.000
_cell.length_b   1.000
_cell.length_c   1.000
_cell.angle_alpha   90.00
_cell.angle_beta   90.00
_cell.angle_gamma   90.00
#
_symmetry.space_group_name_H-M   'P 1'
#
loop_
_entity.id
_entity.type
_entity.pdbx_description
1 polymer ?
#
loop_
_entity_poly.entity_id
_entity_poly.type
_entity_poly.pdbx_seq_one_letter_code
_entity_poly.pdbx_strand_id
1 'polypeptide(L)'
;MEMTRVDLRNYLERIYSVPVAAVRTRVQHGSNRKRDHRNVRVKKPDCKVAYVQLAHGQTFTFPDLFPEKPSPKDGSTEDDLQAVMEEQRQRQRQDPRRGGVPQWFGL
;
A
#
# COMPACT_ATOMS: atom_id res chain seq x y z
N MET A 1 1.53 -20.00 16.80
CA MET A 1 0.67 -18.82 17.09
C MET A 1 0.51 -18.66 18.60
N GLU A 2 1.52 -18.13 19.27
CA GLU A 2 1.75 -18.36 20.71
C GLU A 2 1.03 -17.36 21.62
N MET A 3 0.85 -16.11 21.20
CA MET A 3 0.29 -15.05 22.06
C MET A 3 -1.14 -15.36 22.54
N THR A 4 -1.37 -15.29 23.85
CA THR A 4 -2.67 -15.56 24.48
C THR A 4 -3.46 -14.27 24.77
N ARG A 5 -4.71 -14.43 25.26
CA ARG A 5 -5.56 -13.30 25.66
C ARG A 5 -4.97 -12.49 26.81
N VAL A 6 -4.32 -13.18 27.76
CA VAL A 6 -3.71 -12.56 28.94
C VAL A 6 -2.45 -11.80 28.53
N ASP A 7 -1.64 -12.39 27.65
CA ASP A 7 -0.43 -11.73 27.14
C ASP A 7 -0.77 -10.44 26.39
N LEU A 8 -1.79 -10.46 25.53
CA LEU A 8 -2.26 -9.26 24.82
C LEU A 8 -2.73 -8.16 25.77
N ARG A 9 -3.49 -8.53 26.81
CA ARG A 9 -3.96 -7.57 27.81
C ARG A 9 -2.78 -6.92 28.53
N ASN A 10 -1.87 -7.74 29.07
CA ASN A 10 -0.69 -7.26 29.79
C ASN A 10 0.22 -6.40 28.89
N TYR A 11 0.38 -6.79 27.63
CA TYR A 11 1.19 -6.06 26.66
C TYR A 11 0.63 -4.65 26.40
N LEU A 12 -0.67 -4.55 26.14
CA LEU A 12 -1.34 -3.26 25.88
C LEU A 12 -1.39 -2.37 27.12
N GLU A 13 -1.68 -2.94 28.29
CA GLU A 13 -1.76 -2.19 29.56
C GLU A 13 -0.37 -1.71 30.02
N ARG A 14 0.68 -2.52 29.87
CA ARG A 14 2.02 -2.17 30.42
C ARG A 14 2.87 -1.31 29.49
N ILE A 15 2.81 -1.53 28.18
CA ILE A 15 3.68 -0.82 27.22
C ILE A 15 2.99 0.44 26.70
N TYR A 16 1.69 0.35 26.42
CA TYR A 16 0.92 1.44 25.81
C TYR A 16 -0.06 2.12 26.78
N SER A 17 -0.16 1.66 28.02
CA SER A 17 -1.07 2.21 29.04
C SER A 17 -2.54 2.25 28.59
N VAL A 18 -2.95 1.29 27.74
CA VAL A 18 -4.31 1.23 27.20
C VAL A 18 -5.21 0.41 28.13
N PRO A 19 -6.32 0.95 28.65
CA PRO A 19 -7.20 0.22 29.55
C PRO A 19 -8.09 -0.74 28.75
N VAL A 20 -7.94 -2.05 28.96
CA VAL A 20 -8.63 -3.10 28.21
C VAL A 20 -9.73 -3.77 29.06
N ALA A 21 -10.97 -3.78 28.57
CA ALA A 21 -12.10 -4.45 29.23
C ALA A 21 -12.18 -5.94 28.86
N ALA A 22 -12.08 -6.27 27.58
CA ALA A 22 -12.19 -7.65 27.10
C ALA A 22 -11.36 -7.89 25.84
N VAL A 23 -10.82 -9.11 25.72
CA VAL A 23 -10.06 -9.57 24.55
C VAL A 23 -10.64 -10.87 24.02
N ARG A 24 -11.02 -10.91 22.75
CA ARG A 24 -11.44 -12.13 22.03
C ARG A 24 -10.46 -12.39 20.90
N THR A 25 -9.96 -13.61 20.78
CA THR A 25 -9.02 -13.98 19.71
C THR A 25 -9.60 -15.10 18.87
N ARG A 26 -9.20 -15.14 17.60
CA ARG A 26 -9.49 -16.24 16.68
C ARG A 26 -8.28 -16.51 15.79
N VAL A 27 -8.14 -17.74 15.33
CA VAL A 27 -7.15 -18.10 14.31
C VAL A 27 -7.79 -17.96 12.94
N GLN A 28 -7.14 -17.21 12.05
CA GLN A 28 -7.56 -17.01 10.67
C GLN A 28 -6.62 -17.78 9.75
N HIS A 29 -7.18 -18.74 9.03
CA HIS A 29 -6.42 -19.54 8.07
C HIS A 29 -6.17 -18.74 6.78
N GLY A 30 -4.92 -18.69 6.34
CA GLY A 30 -4.55 -18.09 5.07
C GLY A 30 -5.06 -18.90 3.88
N SER A 31 -5.24 -18.26 2.72
CA SER A 31 -5.61 -19.02 1.51
C SER A 31 -4.46 -19.95 1.08
N ASN A 32 -4.81 -21.17 0.65
CA ASN A 32 -3.88 -22.12 0.03
C ASN A 32 -4.26 -22.46 -1.43
N ARG A 33 -4.95 -21.52 -2.09
CA ARG A 33 -5.47 -21.74 -3.45
C ARG A 33 -4.47 -21.36 -4.54
N LYS A 34 -3.59 -20.39 -4.27
CA LYS A 34 -2.62 -19.89 -5.25
C LYS A 34 -1.63 -21.00 -5.60
N ARG A 35 -1.28 -21.07 -6.88
CA ARG A 35 -0.19 -21.92 -7.37
C ARG A 35 0.87 -21.08 -8.07
N ASP A 36 2.09 -21.56 -8.06
CA ASP A 36 3.19 -20.97 -8.82
C ASP A 36 3.21 -21.49 -10.27
N HIS A 37 4.21 -21.05 -11.04
CA HIS A 37 4.42 -21.46 -12.43
C HIS A 37 4.81 -22.95 -12.57
N ARG A 38 5.17 -23.63 -11.47
CA ARG A 38 5.47 -25.08 -11.40
C ARG A 38 4.29 -25.89 -10.87
N ASN A 39 3.11 -25.28 -10.78
CA ASN A 39 1.90 -25.89 -10.24
C ASN A 39 2.00 -26.30 -8.75
N VAL A 40 2.94 -25.74 -7.98
CA VAL A 40 3.10 -25.93 -6.54
C VAL A 40 2.21 -24.95 -5.79
N ARG A 41 1.53 -25.41 -4.73
CA ARG A 41 0.64 -24.56 -3.92
C ARG A 41 1.47 -23.59 -3.06
N VAL A 42 1.10 -22.31 -3.11
CA VAL A 42 1.70 -21.25 -2.30
C VAL A 42 0.71 -20.85 -1.22
N LYS A 43 1.02 -21.24 0.02
CA LYS A 43 0.21 -21.02 1.21
C LYS A 43 0.44 -19.61 1.76
N LYS A 44 -0.63 -18.82 1.89
CA LYS A 44 -0.58 -17.59 2.71
C LYS A 44 -0.45 -17.99 4.19
N PRO A 45 0.40 -17.32 4.99
CA PRO A 45 0.56 -17.64 6.39
C PRO A 45 -0.76 -17.47 7.14
N ASP A 46 -1.00 -18.35 8.10
CA ASP A 46 -2.13 -18.21 9.02
C ASP A 46 -1.82 -17.06 9.98
N CYS A 47 -2.83 -16.29 10.39
CA CYS A 47 -2.69 -15.18 11.34
C CYS A 47 -3.63 -15.36 12.55
N LYS A 48 -3.26 -14.84 13.73
CA LYS A 48 -4.17 -14.76 14.87
C LYS A 48 -4.71 -13.32 14.94
N VAL A 49 -6.02 -13.17 14.94
CA VAL A 49 -6.71 -11.88 15.01
C VAL A 49 -7.27 -11.69 16.41
N ALA A 50 -7.11 -10.49 16.96
CA ALA A 50 -7.64 -10.09 18.26
C ALA A 50 -8.67 -8.97 18.09
N TYR A 51 -9.76 -9.08 18.83
CA TYR A 51 -10.77 -8.05 19.03
C TYR A 51 -10.67 -7.58 20.48
N VAL A 52 -10.38 -6.30 20.66
CA VAL A 52 -10.15 -5.68 21.97
C VAL A 52 -11.24 -4.65 22.21
N GLN A 53 -11.87 -4.71 23.37
CA GLN A 53 -12.80 -3.70 23.84
C GLN A 53 -12.10 -2.82 24.87
N LEU A 54 -12.10 -1.51 24.63
CA LEU A 54 -11.56 -0.52 25.57
C LEU A 54 -12.45 -0.42 26.80
N ALA A 55 -11.84 -0.16 27.95
CA ALA A 55 -12.58 0.16 29.17
C ALA A 55 -13.00 1.64 29.21
N HIS A 56 -13.81 2.00 30.19
CA HIS A 56 -14.23 3.39 30.48
C HIS A 56 -14.99 4.11 29.35
N GLY A 57 -15.62 3.38 28.42
CA GLY A 57 -16.42 3.99 27.35
C GLY A 57 -15.61 4.80 26.33
N GLN A 58 -14.29 4.60 26.28
CA GLN A 58 -13.45 5.25 25.28
C GLN A 58 -13.79 4.76 23.88
N THR A 59 -13.79 5.68 22.92
CA THR A 59 -14.03 5.37 21.50
C THR A 59 -12.73 5.49 20.74
N PHE A 60 -12.46 4.53 19.87
CA PHE A 60 -11.32 4.54 18.96
C PHE A 60 -11.82 4.39 17.53
N THR A 61 -11.43 5.32 16.67
CA THR A 61 -11.63 5.23 15.22
C THR A 61 -10.27 5.07 14.56
N PHE A 62 -10.16 4.15 13.61
CA PHE A 62 -8.92 3.97 12.87
C PHE A 62 -8.69 5.24 12.02
N PRO A 63 -7.57 5.96 12.22
CA PRO A 63 -7.32 7.20 11.48
C PRO A 63 -7.02 6.89 10.02
N ASP A 64 -7.26 7.88 9.15
CA ASP A 64 -6.78 7.79 7.78
C ASP A 64 -5.27 8.03 7.74
N LEU A 65 -4.53 6.98 7.39
CA LEU A 65 -3.06 7.00 7.28
C LEU A 65 -2.59 7.50 5.91
N PHE A 66 -3.48 7.56 4.91
CA PHE A 66 -3.14 7.90 3.52
C PHE A 66 -4.06 9.01 3.00
N PRO A 67 -4.03 10.20 3.61
CA PRO A 67 -4.80 11.33 3.12
C PRO A 67 -4.31 11.70 1.71
N GLU A 68 -5.21 12.27 0.91
CA GLU A 68 -4.86 12.81 -0.40
C GLU A 68 -3.72 13.83 -0.24
N LYS A 69 -2.62 13.58 -0.95
CA LYS A 69 -1.45 14.46 -0.85
C LYS A 69 -1.84 15.84 -1.39
N PRO A 70 -1.52 16.93 -0.67
CA PRO A 70 -1.60 18.25 -1.28
C PRO A 70 -0.71 18.29 -2.52
N SER A 71 -1.06 19.16 -3.48
CA SER A 71 -0.33 19.31 -4.74
C SER A 71 1.19 19.30 -4.49
N PRO A 72 1.94 18.46 -5.20
CA PRO A 72 3.37 18.29 -5.00
C PRO A 72 4.08 19.65 -4.99
N LYS A 73 4.85 19.90 -3.93
CA LYS A 73 5.61 21.15 -3.73
C LYS A 73 7.09 20.99 -4.09
N ASP A 74 7.54 19.77 -4.40
CA ASP A 74 8.93 19.47 -4.73
C ASP A 74 9.03 19.11 -6.22
N GLY A 75 9.28 20.14 -7.02
CA GLY A 75 9.24 20.11 -8.49
C GLY A 75 10.25 19.18 -9.17
N SER A 76 11.25 18.64 -8.47
CA SER A 76 12.35 17.92 -9.14
C SER A 76 11.90 16.69 -9.95
N THR A 77 11.01 15.85 -9.41
CA THR A 77 10.50 14.67 -10.14
C THR A 77 9.42 15.03 -11.16
N GLU A 78 8.72 16.13 -10.93
CA GLU A 78 7.66 16.60 -11.81
C GLU A 78 8.23 17.28 -13.04
N ASP A 79 9.29 18.07 -12.86
CA ASP A 79 10.06 18.70 -13.93
C ASP A 79 10.66 17.63 -14.87
N ASP A 80 11.20 16.54 -14.33
CA ASP A 80 11.68 15.40 -15.11
C ASP A 80 10.54 14.74 -15.91
N LEU A 81 9.38 14.50 -15.27
CA LEU A 81 8.20 13.94 -15.93
C LEU A 81 7.65 14.89 -17.01
N GLN A 82 7.70 16.19 -16.76
CA GLN A 82 7.21 17.23 -17.65
C GLN A 82 8.13 17.40 -18.87
N ALA A 83 9.45 17.34 -18.67
CA ALA A 83 10.43 17.28 -19.74
C ALA A 83 10.23 16.04 -20.63
N VAL A 84 9.98 14.86 -20.04
CA VAL A 84 9.67 13.64 -20.80
C VAL A 84 8.37 13.79 -21.60
N MET A 85 7.33 14.39 -21.00
CA MET A 85 6.07 14.65 -21.71
C MET A 85 6.24 15.64 -22.87
N GLU A 86 7.03 16.68 -22.69
CA GLU A 86 7.33 17.67 -23.73
C GLU A 86 8.15 17.05 -24.85
N GLU A 87 9.17 16.25 -24.55
CA GLU A 87 9.95 15.53 -25.54
C GLU A 87 9.07 14.57 -26.36
N GLN A 88 8.15 13.85 -25.71
CA GLN A 88 7.17 13.01 -26.41
C GLN A 88 6.24 13.83 -27.32
N ARG A 89 5.76 15.00 -26.88
CA ARG A 89 4.94 15.90 -27.71
C ARG A 89 5.72 16.41 -28.92
N GLN A 90 6.99 16.74 -28.76
CA GLN A 90 7.85 17.19 -29.86
C GLN A 90 8.09 16.06 -30.87
N ARG A 91 8.39 14.84 -30.40
CA ARG A 91 8.59 13.66 -31.26
C ARG A 91 7.34 13.25 -32.05
N GLN A 92 6.14 13.53 -31.53
CA GLN A 92 4.87 13.26 -32.20
C GLN A 92 4.50 14.26 -33.30
N ARG A 93 5.24 15.38 -33.44
CA ARG A 93 5.07 16.33 -34.56
C ARG A 93 5.66 15.74 -35.85
N GLN A 94 5.01 14.71 -36.40
CA GLN A 94 5.35 14.20 -37.72
C GLN A 94 4.60 14.99 -38.79
N ASP A 95 5.29 15.36 -39.87
CA ASP A 95 4.65 15.96 -41.05
C ASP A 95 4.07 14.83 -41.93
N PRO A 96 2.72 14.74 -42.08
CA PRO A 96 2.09 13.69 -42.87
C PRO A 96 2.50 13.72 -44.36
N ARG A 97 3.00 14.86 -44.86
CA ARG A 97 3.40 15.02 -46.27
C ARG A 97 4.78 14.44 -46.59
N ARG A 98 5.55 14.03 -45.57
CA ARG A 98 6.94 13.59 -45.71
C ARG A 98 7.10 12.11 -46.08
N GLY A 99 5.99 11.38 -46.25
CA GLY A 99 6.00 10.01 -46.79
C GLY A 99 6.87 9.00 -46.01
N GLY A 100 7.12 9.23 -44.72
CA GLY A 100 7.96 8.35 -43.89
C GLY A 100 9.46 8.65 -43.89
N VAL A 101 9.92 9.73 -44.53
CA VAL A 101 11.34 10.12 -44.54
C VAL A 101 11.74 10.77 -43.20
N PRO A 102 12.80 10.28 -42.51
CA PRO A 102 13.23 10.80 -41.20
C PRO A 102 13.56 12.30 -41.18
N GLN A 103 13.09 13.01 -40.16
CA GLN A 103 13.17 14.48 -40.06
C GLN A 103 14.58 15.04 -39.79
N TRP A 104 15.55 14.19 -39.44
CA TRP A 104 16.91 14.62 -39.06
C TRP A 104 17.86 14.87 -40.25
N PHE A 105 17.52 14.41 -41.46
CA PHE A 105 18.27 14.78 -42.67
C PHE A 105 17.86 16.20 -43.10
N GLY A 106 18.73 17.18 -42.84
CA GLY A 106 18.66 18.54 -43.36
C GLY A 106 19.70 18.73 -44.45
N LEU A 107 19.26 18.69 -45.71
CA LEU A 107 20.00 19.20 -46.86
C LEU A 107 19.56 20.64 -47.13
#